data_AF-A0A7J4JGC5-F1
#
_entry.id   AF-A0A7J4JGC5-F1
#
_cell.length_a   1.000
_cell.length_b   1.000
_cell.length_c   1.000
_cell.angle_alpha   90.00
_cell.angle_beta   90.00
_cell.angle_gamma   90.00
#
_symmetry.space_group_name_H-M   'P 1'
#
loop_
_entity.id
_entity.type
_entity.pdbx_description
1 polymer ?
#
loop_
_entity_poly.entity_id
_entity_poly.type
_entity_poly.pdbx_seq_one_letter_code
_entity_poly.pdbx_strand_id
1 'polypeptide(L)'
;MASKKARGVNAKTRNLKRGKGSKVSVNKLLLEIPAGAHVQVNIDSSIHSGMPHRRFQGKTGVVTGKRGRAYLMEVLQGNQSCKLIVNSAHLRVIRPVEASKAVKAEAMA
;
A
#
# COMPACT_ATOMS: atom_id res chain seq x y z
N MET A 1 -9.12 18.15 -32.27
CA MET A 1 -7.92 18.20 -31.40
C MET A 1 -7.28 16.81 -31.33
N ALA A 2 -6.68 16.35 -32.43
CA ALA A 2 -6.15 15.00 -32.58
C ALA A 2 -4.69 14.91 -32.07
N SER A 3 -4.50 14.89 -30.74
CA SER A 3 -3.25 14.43 -30.06
C SER A 3 -3.27 14.59 -28.53
N LYS A 4 -4.42 14.86 -27.89
CA LYS A 4 -4.45 15.07 -26.44
C LYS A 4 -4.26 13.73 -25.70
N LYS A 5 -3.14 13.61 -24.98
CA LYS A 5 -2.79 12.43 -24.17
C LYS A 5 -3.90 12.11 -23.17
N ALA A 6 -4.29 10.83 -23.09
CA ALA A 6 -5.28 10.36 -22.13
C ALA A 6 -4.85 10.70 -20.69
N ARG A 7 -5.74 11.37 -19.94
CA ARG A 7 -5.50 11.81 -18.55
C ARG A 7 -6.10 10.88 -17.48
N GLY A 8 -6.61 9.71 -17.88
CA GLY A 8 -7.25 8.77 -16.96
C GLY A 8 -6.30 8.16 -15.92
N VAL A 9 -6.88 7.68 -14.81
CA VAL A 9 -6.16 7.03 -13.70
C VAL A 9 -5.39 5.77 -14.10
N ASN A 10 -5.75 5.17 -15.24
CA ASN A 10 -5.13 3.96 -15.81
C ASN A 10 -4.39 4.21 -17.14
N ALA A 11 -4.24 5.45 -17.59
CA ALA A 11 -3.44 5.74 -18.78
C ALA A 11 -1.97 5.28 -18.62
N LYS A 12 -1.41 4.59 -19.61
CA LYS A 12 -0.03 4.07 -19.61
C LYS A 12 0.29 3.11 -18.45
N THR A 13 -0.69 2.40 -17.90
CA THR A 13 -0.44 1.41 -16.83
C THR A 13 -0.36 -0.04 -17.33
N ARG A 14 -0.28 -0.28 -18.64
CA ARG A 14 -0.28 -1.63 -19.23
C ARG A 14 0.80 -2.53 -18.62
N ASN A 15 2.03 -2.04 -18.47
CA ASN A 15 3.12 -2.81 -17.85
C ASN A 15 3.09 -2.73 -16.32
N LEU A 16 2.64 -1.61 -15.76
CA LEU A 16 2.59 -1.38 -14.32
C LEU A 16 1.64 -2.33 -13.59
N LYS A 17 0.48 -2.57 -14.19
CA LYS A 17 -0.59 -3.42 -13.64
C LYS A 17 -0.61 -4.81 -14.28
N ARG A 18 0.47 -5.21 -14.95
CA ARG A 18 0.55 -6.54 -15.56
C ARG A 18 0.82 -7.57 -14.47
N GLY A 19 -0.23 -8.15 -13.91
CA GLY A 19 -0.12 -9.28 -13.00
C GLY A 19 0.42 -10.52 -13.70
N LYS A 20 1.14 -11.38 -12.98
CA LYS A 20 1.65 -12.67 -13.49
C LYS A 20 0.57 -13.77 -13.56
N GLY A 21 -0.71 -13.40 -13.61
CA GLY A 21 -1.84 -14.34 -13.64
C GLY A 21 -2.14 -15.07 -12.33
N SER A 22 -1.36 -14.84 -11.26
CA SER A 22 -1.61 -15.48 -9.95
C SER A 22 -2.65 -14.71 -9.13
N LYS A 23 -3.61 -15.44 -8.57
CA LYS A 23 -4.58 -14.90 -7.61
C LYS A 23 -3.86 -14.38 -6.36
N VAL A 24 -4.44 -13.37 -5.71
CA VAL A 24 -3.94 -12.88 -4.41
C VAL A 24 -4.14 -13.97 -3.36
N SER A 25 -3.11 -14.22 -2.55
CA SER A 25 -3.22 -15.18 -1.44
C SER A 25 -4.16 -14.65 -0.36
N VAL A 26 -4.89 -15.56 0.27
CA VAL A 26 -5.81 -15.24 1.38
C VAL A 26 -5.06 -14.59 2.54
N ASN A 27 -3.84 -15.05 2.82
CA ASN A 27 -2.98 -14.47 3.86
C ASN A 27 -2.71 -12.98 3.64
N LYS A 28 -2.57 -12.52 2.38
CA LYS A 28 -2.32 -11.11 2.08
C LYS A 28 -3.56 -10.24 2.31
N LEU A 29 -4.74 -10.81 2.13
CA LEU A 29 -6.02 -10.13 2.39
C LEU A 29 -6.26 -9.94 3.88
N LEU A 30 -6.00 -11.00 4.67
CA LEU A 30 -6.21 -11.04 6.11
C LEU A 30 -5.07 -10.41 6.92
N LEU A 31 -3.97 -10.01 6.26
CA LEU A 31 -2.80 -9.45 6.92
C LEU A 31 -3.16 -8.22 7.77
N GLU A 32 -2.89 -8.33 9.07
CA GLU A 32 -3.01 -7.24 10.02
C GLU A 32 -1.71 -6.45 10.05
N ILE A 33 -1.81 -5.15 9.73
CA ILE A 33 -0.65 -4.26 9.71
C ILE A 33 -0.78 -3.30 10.90
N PRO A 34 0.15 -3.34 11.87
CA PRO A 34 0.11 -2.44 13.01
C PRO A 34 0.37 -0.99 12.56
N ALA A 35 -0.18 -0.04 13.30
CA ALA A 35 0.15 1.37 13.13
C ALA A 35 1.66 1.58 13.40
N GLY A 36 2.30 2.46 12.63
CA GLY A 36 3.73 2.70 12.66
C GLY A 36 4.56 1.76 11.76
N ALA A 37 3.96 0.75 11.13
CA ALA A 37 4.68 -0.12 10.20
C ALA A 37 5.09 0.59 8.91
N HIS A 38 6.31 0.28 8.44
CA HIS A 38 6.77 0.73 7.13
C HIS A 38 6.25 -0.20 6.03
N VAL A 39 5.41 0.37 5.16
CA VAL A 39 4.77 -0.34 4.06
C VAL A 39 5.14 0.29 2.73
N GLN A 40 5.29 -0.54 1.71
CA GLN A 40 5.39 -0.13 0.33
C GLN A 40 4.08 -0.38 -0.40
N VAL A 41 3.74 0.55 -1.27
CA VAL A 41 2.61 0.44 -2.18
C VAL A 41 3.00 -0.39 -3.38
N ASN A 42 2.39 -1.56 -3.51
CA ASN A 42 2.52 -2.39 -4.69
C ASN A 42 1.14 -2.82 -5.17
N ILE A 43 0.67 -2.16 -6.24
CA ILE A 43 -0.62 -2.42 -6.87
C ILE A 43 -0.66 -3.87 -7.36
N ASP A 44 -1.66 -4.58 -6.87
CA ASP A 44 -2.03 -5.90 -7.33
C ASP A 44 -3.23 -5.74 -8.28
N SER A 45 -3.11 -6.25 -9.51
CA SER A 45 -4.17 -6.08 -10.51
C SER A 45 -5.37 -6.99 -10.30
N SER A 46 -5.23 -8.05 -9.49
CA SER A 46 -6.28 -9.04 -9.25
C SER A 46 -7.42 -8.50 -8.38
N ILE A 47 -7.17 -7.45 -7.61
CA ILE A 47 -8.17 -6.78 -6.78
C ILE A 47 -8.25 -5.32 -7.23
N HIS A 48 -9.45 -4.89 -7.63
CA HIS A 48 -9.65 -3.50 -8.05
C HIS A 48 -10.08 -2.58 -6.90
N SER A 49 -10.59 -3.15 -5.81
CA SER A 49 -11.05 -2.42 -4.64
C SER A 49 -9.88 -1.82 -3.85
N GLY A 50 -9.96 -0.52 -3.54
CA GLY A 50 -8.95 0.17 -2.74
C GLY A 50 -7.62 0.39 -3.48
N MET A 51 -7.65 0.34 -4.82
CA MET A 51 -6.47 0.47 -5.66
C MET A 51 -5.94 1.91 -5.67
N PRO A 52 -4.65 2.13 -5.35
CA PRO A 52 -4.07 3.46 -5.36
C PRO A 52 -3.80 3.97 -6.78
N HIS A 53 -3.67 5.30 -6.91
CA HIS A 53 -3.30 5.93 -8.17
C HIS A 53 -1.84 5.58 -8.55
N ARG A 54 -1.53 5.48 -9.86
CA ARG A 54 -0.20 5.08 -10.36
C ARG A 54 0.99 5.90 -9.83
N ARG A 55 0.74 7.13 -9.38
CA ARG A 55 1.76 8.03 -8.81
C ARG A 55 2.37 7.48 -7.52
N PHE A 56 1.65 6.60 -6.83
CA PHE A 56 2.08 6.04 -5.55
C PHE A 56 2.71 4.66 -5.67
N GLN A 57 2.73 4.07 -6.87
CA GLN A 57 3.37 2.76 -7.05
C GLN A 57 4.85 2.81 -6.65
N GLY A 58 5.29 1.82 -5.87
CA GLY A 58 6.67 1.67 -5.45
C GLY A 58 7.08 2.60 -4.29
N LYS A 59 6.22 3.52 -3.87
CA LYS A 59 6.52 4.41 -2.75
C LYS A 59 6.37 3.69 -1.42
N THR A 60 7.19 4.12 -0.47
CA THR A 60 7.15 3.66 0.92
C THR A 60 6.51 4.73 1.79
N GLY A 61 5.74 4.29 2.77
CA GLY A 61 5.06 5.14 3.74
C GLY A 61 4.95 4.47 5.10
N VAL A 62 4.34 5.19 6.03
CA VAL A 62 4.05 4.72 7.38
C VAL A 62 2.55 4.58 7.53
N VAL A 63 2.09 3.47 8.13
CA VAL A 63 0.68 3.27 8.44
C VAL A 63 0.29 4.13 9.65
N THR A 64 -0.61 5.08 9.46
CA THR A 64 -1.14 5.91 10.55
C THR A 64 -2.27 5.19 11.30
N GLY A 65 -3.03 4.35 10.60
CA GLY A 65 -4.13 3.60 11.22
C GLY A 65 -4.96 2.81 10.21
N LYS A 66 -6.10 2.29 10.67
CA LYS A 66 -7.04 1.50 9.87
C LYS A 66 -8.37 2.25 9.71
N ARG A 67 -8.96 2.22 8.52
CA ARG A 67 -10.29 2.75 8.20
C ARG A 67 -11.14 1.63 7.60
N GLY A 68 -11.93 0.98 8.45
CA GLY A 68 -12.71 -0.19 8.07
C GLY A 68 -11.81 -1.34 7.58
N ARG A 69 -11.96 -1.72 6.30
CA ARG A 69 -11.13 -2.79 5.67
C ARG A 69 -9.83 -2.26 5.05
N ALA A 70 -9.69 -0.95 4.91
CA ALA A 70 -8.52 -0.30 4.32
C ALA A 70 -7.61 0.29 5.40
N TYR A 71 -6.37 0.56 5.03
CA TYR A 71 -5.38 1.22 5.87
C TYR A 71 -5.16 2.66 5.40
N LEU A 72 -4.98 3.54 6.38
CA LEU A 72 -4.52 4.91 6.20
C LEU A 72 -3.00 4.92 6.31
N MET A 73 -2.34 5.43 5.28
CA MET A 73 -0.89 5.55 5.27
C MET A 73 -0.46 6.93 4.79
N GLU A 74 0.62 7.42 5.35
CA GLU A 74 1.27 8.65 4.93
C GLU A 74 2.45 8.33 4.02
N VAL A 75 2.42 8.92 2.83
CA VAL A 75 3.45 8.75 1.79
C VAL A 75 3.92 10.11 1.33
N LEU A 76 5.22 10.25 1.10
CA LEU A 76 5.79 11.46 0.51
C LEU A 76 5.59 11.48 -1.01
N GLN A 77 5.08 12.60 -1.52
CA GLN A 77 5.01 12.90 -2.93
C GLN A 77 5.79 14.17 -3.22
N GLY A 78 7.04 14.00 -3.65
CA GLY A 78 7.98 15.11 -3.73
C GLY A 78 8.20 15.65 -2.32
N ASN A 79 7.85 16.92 -2.11
CA ASN A 79 8.02 17.61 -0.83
C ASN A 79 6.77 17.62 0.04
N GLN A 80 5.66 17.00 -0.40
CA GLN A 80 4.39 17.03 0.32
C GLN A 80 4.04 15.66 0.89
N SER A 81 3.55 15.63 2.13
CA SER A 81 2.95 14.44 2.74
C SER A 81 1.52 14.26 2.22
N CYS A 82 1.24 13.05 1.71
CA CYS A 82 -0.07 12.68 1.19
C CYS A 82 -0.60 11.50 1.99
N LYS A 83 -1.86 11.60 2.43
CA LYS A 83 -2.59 10.49 3.05
C LYS A 83 -3.24 9.64 1.96
N LEU A 84 -3.00 8.33 2.00
CA LEU A 84 -3.59 7.36 1.09
C LEU A 84 -4.45 6.36 1.85
N ILE A 85 -5.55 5.95 1.25
CA ILE A 85 -6.44 4.90 1.75
C ILE A 85 -6.29 3.70 0.83
N VAL A 86 -5.74 2.59 1.34
CA VAL A 86 -5.36 1.44 0.52
C VAL A 86 -5.69 0.13 1.23
N ASN A 87 -6.14 -0.87 0.48
CA ASN A 87 -6.39 -2.21 1.00
C ASN A 87 -5.08 -2.99 1.26
N SER A 88 -5.12 -3.95 2.20
CA SER A 88 -4.01 -4.87 2.52
C SER A 88 -3.41 -5.53 1.28
N ALA A 89 -4.25 -5.90 0.31
CA ALA A 89 -3.85 -6.51 -0.96
C ALA A 89 -2.75 -5.75 -1.71
N HIS A 90 -2.75 -4.41 -1.62
CA HIS A 90 -1.81 -3.55 -2.33
C HIS A 90 -0.66 -3.04 -1.45
N LEU A 91 -0.60 -3.50 -0.20
CA LEU A 91 0.46 -3.15 0.73
C LEU A 91 1.45 -4.31 0.81
N ARG A 92 2.73 -3.95 0.88
CA ARG A 92 3.81 -4.88 1.17
C ARG A 92 4.57 -4.35 2.37
N VAL A 93 4.61 -5.13 3.44
CA VAL A 93 5.40 -4.79 4.62
C VAL A 93 6.88 -4.95 4.27
N ILE A 94 7.69 -3.90 4.52
CA ILE A 94 9.14 -3.94 4.30
C ILE A 94 9.84 -4.18 5.63
N ARG A 95 9.53 -3.35 6.64
CA ARG A 95 10.12 -3.46 7.97
C ARG A 95 9.00 -3.73 8.99
N PRO A 96 9.08 -4.82 9.77
CA PRO A 96 8.23 -5.00 10.93
C PRO A 96 8.56 -3.91 11.98
N VAL A 97 7.56 -3.49 12.75
CA VAL A 97 7.76 -2.48 13.81
C VAL A 97 8.61 -3.10 14.91
N GLU A 98 9.85 -2.62 15.04
CA GLU A 98 10.82 -3.12 16.02
C GLU A 98 10.37 -2.83 17.47
N ALA A 99 9.56 -1.78 17.67
CA ALA A 99 9.11 -1.34 18.99
C ALA A 99 8.24 -2.36 19.76
N SER A 100 7.51 -3.26 19.08
CA SER A 100 6.67 -4.25 19.78
C SER A 100 7.45 -5.44 20.37
N LYS A 101 8.72 -5.64 19.96
CA LYS A 101 9.57 -6.70 20.55
C LYS A 101 10.19 -6.26 21.87
N ALA A 102 10.57 -4.99 22.00
CA ALA A 102 11.18 -4.45 23.22
C ALA A 102 10.19 -4.41 24.39
N VAL A 103 8.97 -3.91 24.17
CA VAL A 103 7.96 -3.77 25.23
C VAL A 103 7.46 -5.11 25.77
N LYS A 104 7.45 -6.17 24.94
CA LYS A 104 7.09 -7.53 25.40
C LYS A 104 8.22 -8.24 26.15
N ALA A 105 9.48 -7.88 25.89
CA ALA A 105 10.61 -8.43 26.61
C ALA A 105 10.72 -7.85 28.04
N GLU A 106 10.33 -6.58 28.22
CA GLU A 106 10.31 -5.91 29.53
C GLU A 106 9.11 -6.30 30.41
N ALA A 107 7.98 -6.71 29.84
CA ALA A 107 6.79 -7.13 30.60
C ALA A 107 6.77 -8.62 31.00
N MET A 108 7.83 -9.37 30.67
CA MET A 108 7.98 -10.80 30.96
C MET A 108 9.12 -11.09 31.95
N ALA A 109 9.77 -10.03 32.46
CA ALA A 109 10.71 -10.05 33.58
C ALA A 109 10.01 -9.48 34.83
#